data_AF-A0A2N0NCL6-F1
#
_entry.id   AF-A0A2N0NCL6-F1
#
_cell.length_a   1.000
_cell.length_b   1.000
_cell.length_c   1.000
_cell.angle_alpha   90.00
_cell.angle_beta   90.00
_cell.angle_gamma   90.00
#
_symmetry.space_group_name_H-M   'P 1'
#
loop_
_entity.id
_entity.type
_entity.pdbx_description
1 polymer ?
#
loop_
_entity_poly.entity_id
_entity_poly.type
_entity_poly.pdbx_seq_one_letter_code
_entity_poly.pdbx_strand_id
1 'polypeptide(L)'
;HYYADVDKTRIEIERLIKEDEWDTKEFEMQERLLEKLQIKCNTIDNKVMEKLSALEKLEKSYHEKLEKLDKLETLEKSYCEKLDKLEKLDKIEKLLEEMHAK
;
A
#
# COMPACT_ATOMS: atom_id res chain seq x y z
N HIS A 1 -16.06 5.11 46.14
CA HIS A 1 -16.87 4.72 44.97
C HIS A 1 -16.59 5.51 43.69
N TYR A 2 -15.75 6.54 43.69
CA TYR A 2 -15.52 7.43 42.53
C TYR A 2 -14.72 6.81 41.36
N TYR A 3 -14.05 5.67 41.57
CA TYR A 3 -13.23 5.00 40.54
C TYR A 3 -13.98 3.91 39.74
N ALA A 4 -15.19 3.51 40.16
CA ALA A 4 -15.93 2.44 39.49
C ALA A 4 -16.46 2.84 38.11
N ASP A 5 -16.73 4.13 37.91
CA ASP A 5 -17.33 4.62 36.67
C ASP A 5 -16.29 4.73 35.55
N VAL A 6 -15.03 5.06 35.87
CA VAL A 6 -13.94 5.18 34.87
C VAL A 6 -13.62 3.83 34.23
N ASP A 7 -13.55 2.76 35.02
CA ASP A 7 -13.27 1.42 34.51
C ASP A 7 -14.45 0.89 33.68
N LYS A 8 -15.68 1.22 34.07
CA LYS A 8 -16.88 0.85 33.32
C LYS A 8 -16.94 1.55 31.96
N THR A 9 -16.60 2.84 31.92
CA THR A 9 -16.50 3.60 30.67
C THR A 9 -15.43 3.01 29.75
N ARG A 10 -14.25 2.66 30.27
CA ARG A 10 -13.18 2.05 29.47
C ARG A 10 -13.61 0.72 28.82
N ILE A 11 -14.27 -0.15 29.59
CA ILE A 11 -14.75 -1.45 29.10
C ILE A 11 -15.78 -1.27 27.98
N GLU A 12 -16.68 -0.29 28.11
CA GLU A 12 -17.70 -0.02 27.10
C GLU A 12 -17.11 0.54 25.80
N ILE A 13 -16.09 1.41 25.90
CA ILE A 13 -15.35 1.90 24.72
C ILE A 13 -14.66 0.74 23.99
N GLU A 14 -14.01 -0.16 24.73
CA GLU A 14 -13.37 -1.35 24.14
C GLU A 14 -14.38 -2.29 23.45
N ARG A 15 -15.61 -2.40 23.97
CA ARG A 15 -16.70 -3.16 23.35
C ARG A 15 -17.13 -2.53 22.02
N LEU A 16 -17.45 -1.24 22.04
CA LEU A 16 -17.94 -0.52 20.87
C LEU A 16 -16.92 -0.50 19.72
N ILE A 17 -15.62 -0.38 20.03
CA ILE A 17 -14.54 -0.47 19.02
C ILE A 17 -14.47 -1.89 18.41
N LYS A 18 -14.63 -2.94 19.22
CA LYS A 18 -14.62 -4.34 18.73
C LYS A 18 -15.85 -4.67 17.88
N GLU A 19 -16.99 -4.09 18.19
CA GLU A 19 -18.27 -4.34 17.53
C GLU A 19 -18.50 -3.41 16.30
N ASP A 20 -17.56 -2.51 16.00
CA ASP A 20 -17.66 -1.47 14.95
C ASP A 20 -18.90 -0.56 15.10
N GLU A 21 -19.41 -0.47 16.34
CA GLU A 21 -20.55 0.38 16.73
C GLU A 21 -20.10 1.76 17.26
N TRP A 22 -18.80 2.05 17.20
CA TRP A 22 -18.24 3.30 17.70
C TRP A 22 -18.59 4.48 16.77
N ASP A 23 -19.42 5.41 17.24
CA ASP A 23 -19.80 6.61 16.48
C ASP A 23 -18.63 7.62 16.42
N THR A 24 -18.08 7.80 15.24
CA THR A 24 -16.99 8.75 14.97
C THR A 24 -17.39 10.22 15.19
N LYS A 25 -18.68 10.55 15.23
CA LYS A 25 -19.15 11.90 15.62
C LYS A 25 -18.82 12.23 17.07
N GLU A 26 -18.72 11.23 17.93
CA GLU A 26 -18.32 11.42 19.33
C GLU A 26 -16.84 11.85 19.42
N PHE A 27 -16.01 11.40 18.49
CA PHE A 27 -14.60 11.79 18.37
C PHE A 27 -14.45 13.27 17.95
N GLU A 28 -15.25 13.75 17.00
CA GLU A 28 -15.29 15.18 16.62
C GLU A 28 -15.79 16.08 17.77
N MET A 29 -16.66 15.56 18.64
CA MET A 29 -17.10 16.29 19.82
C MET A 29 -16.01 16.32 20.89
N GLN A 30 -15.22 15.25 21.02
CA GLN A 30 -14.06 15.18 21.90
C GLN A 30 -12.94 16.14 21.46
N GLU A 31 -12.60 16.21 20.17
CA GLU A 31 -11.61 17.17 19.65
C GLU A 31 -12.01 18.63 19.96
N ARG A 32 -13.27 18.99 19.71
CA ARG A 32 -13.80 20.32 20.04
C ARG A 32 -13.79 20.60 21.54
N LEU A 33 -13.97 19.58 22.37
CA LEU A 33 -13.89 19.72 23.83
C LEU A 33 -12.43 19.92 24.28
N LEU A 34 -11.50 19.15 23.73
CA LEU A 34 -10.06 19.25 24.03
C LEU A 34 -9.49 20.61 23.63
N GLU A 35 -9.90 21.13 22.47
CA GLU A 35 -9.55 22.46 21.97
C GLU A 35 -10.10 23.56 22.88
N LYS A 36 -11.39 23.50 23.27
CA LYS A 36 -12.01 24.44 24.22
C LYS A 36 -11.38 24.39 25.60
N LEU A 37 -10.95 23.22 26.05
CA LEU A 37 -10.32 23.02 27.36
C LEU A 37 -8.84 23.43 27.37
N GLN A 38 -8.28 23.90 26.25
CA GLN A 38 -6.85 24.26 26.08
C GLN A 38 -5.90 23.12 26.51
N ILE A 39 -6.39 21.88 26.49
CA ILE A 39 -5.57 20.70 26.75
C ILE A 39 -4.76 20.50 25.49
N LYS A 40 -3.52 21.01 25.50
CA LYS A 40 -2.56 20.85 24.42
C LYS A 40 -2.53 19.36 24.02
N CYS A 41 -2.91 19.03 22.78
CA CYS A 41 -2.76 17.69 22.21
C CYS A 41 -1.27 17.32 22.26
N ASN A 42 -0.87 16.66 23.34
CA ASN A 42 0.53 16.40 23.62
C ASN A 42 0.97 15.11 22.90
N THR A 43 1.91 15.28 21.96
CA THR A 43 2.91 14.30 21.49
C THR A 43 2.45 13.03 20.76
N ILE A 44 1.30 12.44 21.09
CA ILE A 44 0.81 11.23 20.43
C ILE A 44 0.35 11.57 19.01
N ASP A 45 -0.39 12.66 18.82
CA ASP A 45 -0.87 13.11 17.51
C ASP A 45 0.26 13.44 16.53
N ASN A 46 1.33 14.09 16.99
CA ASN A 46 2.46 14.42 16.12
C ASN A 46 3.22 13.18 15.64
N LYS A 47 3.44 12.20 16.52
CA LYS A 47 4.09 10.93 16.13
C LYS A 47 3.22 10.10 15.19
N VAL A 48 1.90 10.10 15.39
CA VAL A 48 0.96 9.44 14.49
C VAL A 48 0.96 10.15 13.13
N MET A 49 0.93 11.47 13.10
CA MET A 49 0.99 12.27 11.87
C MET A 49 2.29 12.04 11.08
N GLU A 50 3.45 12.01 11.74
CA GLU A 50 4.74 11.70 11.11
C GLU A 50 4.75 10.28 10.50
N LYS A 51 4.22 9.29 11.24
CA LYS A 51 4.10 7.91 10.74
C LYS A 51 3.16 7.82 9.54
N LEU A 52 2.02 8.52 9.56
CA LEU A 52 1.09 8.56 8.43
C LEU A 52 1.75 9.18 7.19
N SER A 53 2.47 10.31 7.36
CA SER A 53 3.21 10.92 6.24
C SER A 53 4.31 10.01 5.68
N ALA A 54 5.01 9.27 6.54
CA ALA A 54 5.99 8.28 6.10
C ALA A 54 5.34 7.11 5.35
N LEU A 55 4.16 6.65 5.81
CA LEU A 55 3.39 5.59 5.16
C LEU A 55 2.94 6.02 3.76
N GLU A 56 2.43 7.25 3.62
CA GLU A 56 1.96 7.78 2.33
C GLU A 56 3.10 7.90 1.31
N LYS A 57 4.29 8.35 1.75
CA LYS A 57 5.50 8.37 0.89
C LYS A 57 5.93 6.97 0.47
N LEU A 58 5.82 6.01 1.38
CA LEU A 58 6.16 4.62 1.12
C LEU A 58 5.19 4.00 0.11
N GLU A 59 3.88 4.23 0.29
CA GLU A 59 2.82 3.79 -0.62
C GLU A 59 3.04 4.32 -2.05
N LYS A 60 3.30 5.63 -2.19
CA LYS A 60 3.64 6.26 -3.47
C LYS A 60 4.87 5.61 -4.11
N SER A 61 5.93 5.35 -3.33
CA SER A 61 7.12 4.68 -3.84
C SER A 61 6.87 3.23 -4.28
N TYR A 62 6.00 2.49 -3.58
CA TYR A 62 5.62 1.14 -3.98
C TYR A 62 4.81 1.14 -5.28
N HIS A 63 3.88 2.09 -5.43
CA HIS A 63 3.09 2.21 -6.66
C HIS A 63 3.97 2.49 -7.89
N GLU A 64 4.93 3.42 -7.77
CA GLU A 64 5.90 3.69 -8.85
C GLU A 64 6.77 2.47 -9.20
N LYS A 65 7.15 1.66 -8.21
CA LYS A 65 7.93 0.43 -8.46
C LYS A 65 7.10 -0.63 -9.17
N LEU A 66 5.83 -0.79 -8.79
CA LEU A 66 4.90 -1.71 -9.45
C LEU A 66 4.71 -1.33 -10.93
N GLU A 67 4.50 -0.04 -11.22
CA GLU A 67 4.32 0.39 -12.62
C GLU A 67 5.58 0.13 -13.48
N LYS A 68 6.78 0.26 -12.90
CA LYS A 68 8.04 -0.10 -13.58
C LYS A 68 8.17 -1.61 -13.80
N LEU A 69 7.68 -2.41 -12.86
CA LEU A 69 7.71 -3.87 -12.95
C LEU A 69 6.80 -4.37 -14.08
N ASP A 70 5.59 -3.82 -14.20
CA ASP A 70 4.67 -4.15 -15.30
C ASP A 70 5.29 -3.83 -16.67
N LYS A 71 5.94 -2.68 -16.80
CA LYS A 71 6.67 -2.31 -18.02
C LYS A 71 7.79 -3.31 -18.33
N LEU A 72 8.50 -3.79 -17.32
CA LEU A 72 9.56 -4.78 -17.50
C LEU A 72 9.00 -6.14 -17.97
N GLU A 73 7.88 -6.59 -17.41
CA GLU A 73 7.21 -7.83 -17.83
C GLU A 73 6.77 -7.76 -19.31
N THR A 74 6.20 -6.62 -19.74
CA THR A 74 5.83 -6.45 -21.16
C THR A 74 7.04 -6.46 -22.09
N LEU A 75 8.16 -5.87 -21.65
CA LEU A 75 9.40 -5.86 -22.41
C LEU A 75 10.00 -7.26 -22.52
N GLU A 76 10.01 -8.02 -21.43
CA GLU A 76 10.47 -9.41 -21.41
C GLU A 76 9.68 -10.29 -22.38
N LYS A 77 8.34 -10.19 -22.37
CA LYS A 77 7.48 -10.90 -23.35
C LYS A 77 7.85 -10.55 -24.79
N SER A 78 8.07 -9.26 -25.08
CA SER A 78 8.48 -8.81 -26.42
C SER A 78 9.84 -9.38 -26.84
N TYR A 79 10.80 -9.49 -25.91
CA TYR A 79 12.10 -10.09 -26.20
C TYR A 79 12.00 -11.61 -26.47
N CYS A 80 11.21 -12.33 -25.68
CA CYS A 80 10.97 -13.76 -25.91
C CYS A 80 10.38 -14.02 -27.31
N GLU A 81 9.35 -13.26 -27.72
CA GLU A 81 8.77 -13.39 -29.06
C GLU A 81 9.76 -13.10 -30.19
N LYS A 82 10.68 -12.15 -29.99
CA LYS A 82 11.74 -11.85 -30.96
C LYS A 82 12.77 -12.98 -31.05
N LEU A 83 13.15 -13.57 -29.92
CA LEU A 83 14.06 -14.72 -29.89
C LEU A 83 13.46 -15.92 -30.63
N ASP A 84 12.18 -16.22 -30.42
CA ASP A 84 11.49 -17.31 -31.15
C ASP A 84 11.49 -17.10 -32.67
N LYS A 85 11.34 -15.85 -33.12
CA LYS A 85 11.42 -15.49 -34.55
C LYS A 85 12.84 -15.65 -35.08
N LEU A 86 13.84 -15.27 -34.30
CA LEU A 86 15.24 -15.39 -34.68
C LEU A 86 15.66 -16.86 -34.80
N GLU A 87 15.23 -17.72 -33.88
CA GLU A 87 15.51 -19.16 -33.96
C GLU A 87 14.90 -19.80 -35.22
N LYS A 88 13.71 -19.35 -35.64
CA LYS A 88 13.10 -19.80 -36.89
C LYS A 88 13.89 -19.37 -38.12
N LEU A 89 14.46 -18.16 -38.11
CA LEU A 89 15.30 -17.66 -39.20
C LEU A 89 16.60 -18.47 -39.32
N ASP A 90 17.29 -18.73 -38.21
CA ASP A 90 18.52 -19.54 -38.17
C ASP A 90 18.30 -20.96 -38.75
N LYS A 91 17.14 -21.57 -38.45
CA LYS A 91 16.76 -22.87 -39.03
C LYS A 91 16.57 -22.81 -40.54
N ILE A 92 15.97 -21.72 -41.06
CA ILE A 92 15.77 -21.54 -42.50
C ILE A 92 17.11 -21.31 -43.21
N GLU A 93 18.01 -20.52 -42.63
CA GLU A 93 19.34 -20.25 -43.18
C GLU A 93 20.16 -21.53 -43.34
N LYS A 94 20.21 -22.39 -42.31
CA LYS A 94 20.87 -23.70 -42.38
C LYS A 94 20.32 -24.59 -43.50
N LEU A 95 19.00 -24.65 -43.66
CA LEU A 95 18.38 -25.41 -44.74
C LEU A 95 18.76 -24.87 -46.13
N LEU A 96 18.90 -23.54 -46.26
CA LEU A 96 19.32 -22.91 -47.49
C LEU A 96 20.77 -23.25 -47.85
N GLU A 97 21.66 -23.21 -46.87
CA GLU A 97 23.07 -23.62 -47.03
C GLU A 97 23.19 -25.08 -47.46
N GLU A 98 22.43 -25.99 -46.82
CA GLU A 98 22.38 -27.41 -47.20
C GLU A 98 21.89 -27.63 -48.63
N MET A 99 20.94 -26.81 -49.10
CA MET A 99 20.46 -26.85 -50.48
C MET A 99 21.51 -26.34 -51.47
N HIS A 100 22.24 -25.28 -51.13
CA HIS A 100 23.30 -24.73 -51.98
C HIS A 100 24.55 -25.60 -52.04
N ALA A 101 24.79 -26.43 -51.02
CA ALA A 101 25.91 -27.37 -50.97
C ALA A 101 25.67 -28.70 -51.72
N LYS A 102 24.43 -28.98 -52.16
CA LYS A 102 24.04 -30.17 -52.93
C LYS A 102 23.96 -29.88 -54.43
#